data_AF-A0A0S9NX68-F1
#
_entry.id   AF-A0A0S9NX68-F1
#
_cell.length_a   1.000
_cell.length_b   1.000
_cell.length_c   1.000
_cell.angle_alpha   90.00
_cell.angle_beta   90.00
_cell.angle_gamma   90.00
#
_symmetry.space_group_name_H-M   'P 1'
#
loop_
_entity.id
_entity.type
_entity.pdbx_description
1 polymer ?
#
loop_
_entity_poly.entity_id
_entity_poly.type
_entity_poly.pdbx_seq_one_letter_code
_entity_poly.pdbx_strand_id
1 'polypeptide(L)'
;MKQIHRQQLAERLLALAETGALLQPDARGRIADVIDSVEHADAAADLRRVTILLSDLRGFTALAEQHSALAMVEALNRYLARMTEIILRWGGAIDKFMGDAIMVLFGAPDALQDDIVSAIACAIEMQIAMDEINADNRAHGMAPWFMGIGINTGEVVAGQLGSRLHSEYTVIGDQVNLASRIEAHSLRGQILLSESTWQQAQGFIETGDVNEVSVKGKRDTVRMYELQATQRPHRLVAPKREIRNSPRVEVDMPLVFRRLKGKAVGTRQLEGCITDLSYGGMFVRSAVALQAFDDICFALSLSMMGRELTEIYAKVLRVVPQPDGQFGYPVEFTAIEAKAQQSIKEFVDGIVELGRP
;
A
#
# COMPACT_ATOMS: atom_id res chain seq x y z
N MET A 1 -26.78 -37.13 -14.91
CA MET A 1 -28.11 -36.58 -14.54
C MET A 1 -28.06 -35.25 -13.79
N LYS A 2 -27.14 -35.00 -12.82
CA LYS A 2 -27.09 -33.73 -12.07
C LYS A 2 -26.50 -32.52 -12.83
N GLN A 3 -25.67 -32.77 -13.83
CA GLN A 3 -24.97 -31.74 -14.63
C GLN A 3 -25.91 -31.00 -15.59
N ILE A 4 -26.82 -31.74 -16.24
CA ILE A 4 -27.86 -31.20 -17.12
C ILE A 4 -28.81 -30.27 -16.37
N HIS A 5 -29.08 -30.55 -15.09
CA HIS A 5 -30.02 -29.77 -14.29
C HIS A 5 -29.46 -28.40 -13.85
N ARG A 6 -28.14 -28.25 -13.78
CA ARG A 6 -27.45 -27.00 -13.39
C ARG A 6 -27.28 -26.04 -14.56
N GLN A 7 -26.85 -26.55 -15.73
CA GLN A 7 -26.81 -25.78 -16.98
C GLN A 7 -28.20 -25.28 -17.37
N GLN A 8 -29.23 -26.12 -17.24
CA GLN A 8 -30.63 -25.73 -17.45
C GLN A 8 -31.13 -24.68 -16.44
N LEU A 9 -30.56 -24.62 -15.23
CA LEU A 9 -30.92 -23.60 -14.24
C LEU A 9 -30.28 -22.25 -14.58
N ALA A 10 -29.01 -22.25 -14.99
CA ALA A 10 -28.28 -21.06 -15.42
C ALA A 10 -28.89 -20.46 -16.69
N GLU A 11 -29.21 -21.28 -17.70
CA GLU A 11 -29.90 -20.84 -18.92
C GLU A 11 -31.29 -20.26 -18.62
N ARG A 12 -32.03 -20.83 -17.65
CA ARG A 12 -33.33 -20.30 -17.21
C ARG A 12 -33.20 -18.98 -16.46
N LEU A 13 -32.15 -18.79 -15.67
CA LEU A 13 -31.88 -17.53 -14.96
C LEU A 13 -31.45 -16.42 -15.93
N LEU A 14 -30.64 -16.74 -16.93
CA LEU A 14 -30.28 -15.85 -18.05
C LEU A 14 -31.52 -15.43 -18.83
N ALA A 15 -32.37 -16.39 -19.21
CA ALA A 15 -33.62 -16.11 -19.93
C ALA A 15 -34.58 -15.22 -19.10
N LEU A 16 -34.61 -15.36 -17.77
CA LEU A 16 -35.39 -14.51 -16.86
C LEU A 16 -34.80 -13.10 -16.69
N ALA A 17 -33.47 -12.96 -16.74
CA ALA A 17 -32.80 -11.66 -16.71
C ALA A 17 -32.97 -10.86 -18.02
N GLU A 18 -33.08 -11.57 -19.16
CA GLU A 18 -33.32 -10.99 -20.49
C GLU A 18 -34.80 -10.62 -20.74
N THR A 19 -35.75 -11.31 -20.11
CA THR A 19 -37.21 -11.09 -20.32
C THR A 19 -37.81 -9.89 -19.57
N GLY A 20 -37.00 -9.04 -18.95
CA GLY A 20 -37.45 -7.69 -18.56
C GLY A 20 -38.28 -7.60 -17.28
N ALA A 21 -38.11 -8.53 -16.33
CA ALA A 21 -38.46 -8.19 -14.95
C ALA A 21 -37.46 -7.14 -14.45
N LEU A 22 -37.96 -6.00 -13.93
CA LEU A 22 -37.16 -4.97 -13.27
C LEU A 22 -36.45 -5.57 -12.04
N LEU A 23 -35.32 -6.23 -12.29
CA LEU A 23 -34.39 -6.63 -11.26
C LEU A 23 -33.72 -5.34 -10.75
N GLN A 24 -33.78 -5.10 -9.44
CA GLN A 24 -32.98 -4.07 -8.82
C GLN A 24 -31.50 -4.28 -9.21
N PRO A 25 -30.69 -3.22 -9.39
CA PRO A 25 -29.29 -3.33 -9.82
C PRO A 25 -28.50 -4.38 -9.02
N ASP A 26 -28.78 -4.44 -7.73
CA ASP A 26 -28.21 -5.34 -6.73
C ASP A 26 -28.50 -6.83 -7.03
N ALA A 27 -29.66 -7.13 -7.63
CA ALA A 27 -30.04 -8.48 -8.02
C ALA A 27 -29.34 -8.94 -9.30
N ARG A 28 -29.01 -8.02 -10.22
CA ARG A 28 -28.21 -8.35 -11.41
C ARG A 28 -26.76 -8.67 -11.03
N GLY A 29 -26.16 -7.88 -10.14
CA GLY A 29 -24.81 -8.15 -9.61
C GLY A 29 -24.73 -9.52 -8.95
N ARG A 30 -25.67 -9.83 -8.05
CA ARG A 30 -25.73 -11.14 -7.38
C ARG A 30 -25.96 -12.31 -8.34
N ILE A 31 -26.72 -12.12 -9.42
CA ILE A 31 -26.91 -13.16 -10.44
C ILE A 31 -25.62 -13.34 -11.25
N ALA A 32 -24.91 -12.27 -11.60
CA ALA A 32 -23.61 -12.34 -12.25
C ALA A 32 -22.58 -13.05 -11.36
N ASP A 33 -22.49 -12.70 -10.08
CA ASP A 33 -21.60 -13.36 -9.11
C ASP A 33 -21.93 -14.86 -8.94
N VAL A 34 -23.23 -15.21 -8.97
CA VAL A 34 -23.68 -16.60 -8.92
C VAL A 34 -23.38 -17.36 -10.22
N ILE A 35 -23.48 -16.71 -11.37
CA ILE A 35 -23.13 -17.33 -12.66
C ILE A 35 -21.61 -17.53 -12.74
N ASP A 36 -20.82 -16.52 -12.39
CA ASP A 36 -19.36 -16.55 -12.41
C ASP A 36 -18.82 -17.59 -11.42
N SER A 37 -19.37 -17.64 -10.21
CA SER A 37 -19.04 -18.69 -9.23
C SER A 37 -19.47 -20.08 -9.65
N VAL A 38 -20.48 -20.23 -10.51
CA VAL A 38 -20.92 -21.54 -11.05
C VAL A 38 -20.08 -21.98 -12.25
N GLU A 39 -19.63 -21.04 -13.09
CA GLU A 39 -18.72 -21.32 -14.21
C GLU A 39 -17.32 -21.73 -13.70
N HIS A 40 -16.86 -21.14 -12.60
CA HIS A 40 -15.56 -21.43 -12.00
C HIS A 40 -15.57 -22.52 -10.92
N ALA A 41 -16.75 -22.97 -10.45
CA ALA A 41 -16.91 -23.95 -9.37
C ALA A 41 -16.23 -25.31 -9.58
N ASP A 42 -15.91 -25.67 -10.83
CA ASP A 42 -15.25 -26.93 -11.20
C ASP A 42 -13.78 -26.75 -11.64
N ALA A 43 -13.21 -25.55 -11.55
CA ALA A 43 -11.79 -25.32 -11.84
C ALA A 43 -10.93 -25.94 -10.72
N ALA A 44 -10.32 -27.10 -11.01
CA ALA A 44 -9.33 -27.71 -10.14
C ALA A 44 -8.16 -26.74 -9.90
N ALA A 45 -7.65 -26.71 -8.67
CA ALA A 45 -6.51 -25.86 -8.35
C ALA A 45 -5.31 -26.22 -9.22
N ASP A 46 -4.68 -25.22 -9.84
CA ASP A 46 -3.56 -25.39 -10.75
C ASP A 46 -2.41 -24.43 -10.41
N LEU A 47 -1.21 -24.79 -10.89
CA LEU A 47 -0.05 -23.92 -10.78
C LEU A 47 -0.12 -22.88 -11.89
N ARG A 48 -0.10 -21.60 -11.51
CA ARG A 48 -0.11 -20.47 -12.44
C ARG A 48 0.95 -19.47 -12.07
N ARG A 49 1.56 -18.87 -13.09
CA ARG A 49 2.42 -17.70 -12.92
C ARG A 49 1.53 -16.47 -12.95
N VAL A 50 1.49 -15.73 -11.84
CA VAL A 50 0.65 -14.53 -11.69
C VAL A 50 1.50 -13.34 -11.30
N THR A 51 1.02 -12.14 -11.61
CA THR A 51 1.51 -10.89 -11.04
C THR A 51 0.55 -10.43 -9.95
N ILE A 52 1.03 -10.34 -8.73
CA ILE A 52 0.27 -9.97 -7.54
C ILE A 52 0.60 -8.53 -7.20
N LEU A 53 -0.42 -7.68 -7.14
CA LEU A 53 -0.33 -6.32 -6.63
C LEU A 53 -1.05 -6.27 -5.28
N LEU A 54 -0.36 -5.78 -4.25
CA LEU A 54 -0.98 -5.39 -2.99
C LEU A 54 -0.81 -3.89 -2.77
N SER A 55 -1.87 -3.23 -2.38
CA SER A 55 -1.85 -1.83 -1.94
C SER A 55 -2.39 -1.69 -0.54
N ASP A 56 -1.88 -0.74 0.24
CA ASP A 56 -2.38 -0.40 1.58
C ASP A 56 -2.30 1.11 1.83
N LEU A 57 -3.23 1.65 2.62
CA LEU A 57 -3.21 3.05 3.00
C LEU A 57 -2.26 3.28 4.19
N ARG A 58 -1.32 4.19 4.01
CA ARG A 58 -0.31 4.52 5.03
C ARG A 58 -0.93 5.31 6.17
N GLY A 59 -0.88 4.72 7.37
CA GLY A 59 -1.35 5.37 8.58
C GLY A 59 -2.87 5.40 8.75
N PHE A 60 -3.62 4.66 7.93
CA PHE A 60 -5.08 4.72 7.90
C PHE A 60 -5.72 4.35 9.24
N THR A 61 -5.18 3.37 9.96
CA THR A 61 -5.72 2.98 11.27
C THR A 61 -5.69 4.15 12.27
N ALA A 62 -4.61 4.92 12.31
CA ALA A 62 -4.52 6.11 13.18
C ALA A 62 -5.44 7.25 12.69
N LEU A 63 -5.54 7.43 11.37
CA LEU A 63 -6.47 8.42 10.77
C LEU A 63 -7.94 8.10 11.09
N ALA A 64 -8.29 6.81 11.12
CA ALA A 64 -9.66 6.36 11.39
C ALA A 64 -10.14 6.68 12.81
N GLU A 65 -9.23 6.84 13.78
CA GLU A 65 -9.56 7.19 15.17
C GLU A 65 -9.91 8.68 15.34
N GLN A 66 -9.52 9.54 14.39
CA GLN A 66 -9.71 11.00 14.46
C GLN A 66 -11.04 11.47 13.86
N HIS A 67 -11.76 10.58 13.17
CA HIS A 67 -12.98 10.91 12.44
C HIS A 67 -14.13 10.00 12.88
N SER A 68 -15.38 10.41 12.59
CA SER A 68 -16.53 9.55 12.86
C SER A 68 -16.47 8.31 11.98
N ALA A 69 -16.91 7.16 12.52
CA ALA A 69 -16.90 5.90 11.79
C ALA A 69 -17.68 5.99 10.46
N LEU A 70 -18.79 6.74 10.44
CA LEU A 70 -19.59 6.93 9.22
C LEU A 70 -18.83 7.73 8.15
N ALA A 71 -18.17 8.84 8.52
CA ALA A 71 -17.39 9.64 7.58
C ALA A 71 -16.19 8.84 7.03
N MET A 72 -15.54 8.03 7.87
CA MET A 72 -14.45 7.16 7.44
C MET A 72 -14.90 6.07 6.47
N VAL A 73 -16.04 5.42 6.74
CA VAL A 73 -16.59 4.41 5.83
C VAL A 73 -16.96 5.04 4.48
N GLU A 74 -17.56 6.23 4.49
CA GLU A 74 -17.90 6.93 3.24
C GLU A 74 -16.64 7.27 2.42
N ALA A 75 -15.61 7.81 3.08
CA ALA A 75 -14.34 8.12 2.43
C ALA A 75 -13.63 6.86 1.90
N LEU A 76 -13.63 5.77 2.68
CA LEU A 76 -13.03 4.51 2.29
C LEU A 76 -13.77 3.90 1.09
N ASN A 77 -15.10 3.95 1.07
CA ASN A 77 -15.89 3.46 -0.05
C ASN A 77 -15.62 4.23 -1.34
N ARG A 78 -15.43 5.56 -1.27
CA ARG A 78 -15.02 6.36 -2.44
C ARG A 78 -13.64 5.95 -2.96
N TYR A 79 -12.67 5.76 -2.04
CA TYR A 79 -11.33 5.27 -2.39
C TYR A 79 -11.41 3.88 -3.06
N LEU A 80 -12.09 2.91 -2.43
CA LEU A 80 -12.20 1.55 -2.95
C LEU A 80 -12.92 1.51 -4.30
N ALA A 81 -13.97 2.32 -4.49
CA ALA A 81 -14.67 2.42 -5.76
C ALA A 81 -13.75 2.93 -6.88
N ARG A 82 -12.97 3.98 -6.61
CA ARG A 82 -12.04 4.55 -7.59
C ARG A 82 -10.90 3.59 -7.94
N MET A 83 -10.34 2.91 -6.94
CA MET A 83 -9.30 1.90 -7.17
C MET A 83 -9.84 0.71 -7.97
N THR A 84 -11.06 0.26 -7.66
CA THR A 84 -11.72 -0.84 -8.37
C THR A 84 -11.92 -0.51 -9.85
N GLU A 85 -12.35 0.70 -10.17
CA GLU A 85 -12.52 1.14 -11.57
C GLU A 85 -11.20 1.05 -12.35
N ILE A 86 -10.08 1.48 -11.74
CA ILE A 86 -8.76 1.44 -12.36
C ILE A 86 -8.30 -0.01 -12.53
N ILE A 87 -8.43 -0.84 -11.48
CA ILE A 87 -8.03 -2.25 -11.50
C ILE A 87 -8.74 -3.01 -12.63
N LEU A 88 -10.06 -2.87 -12.73
CA LEU A 88 -10.86 -3.54 -13.76
C LEU A 88 -10.52 -3.05 -15.16
N ARG A 89 -10.23 -1.75 -15.34
CA ARG A 89 -9.81 -1.18 -16.62
C ARG A 89 -8.51 -1.79 -17.15
N TRP A 90 -7.59 -2.11 -16.25
CA TRP A 90 -6.33 -2.80 -16.58
C TRP A 90 -6.45 -4.32 -16.63
N GLY A 91 -7.66 -4.86 -16.43
CA GLY A 91 -7.93 -6.30 -16.48
C GLY A 91 -7.41 -7.07 -15.25
N GLY A 92 -7.17 -6.38 -14.15
CA GLY A 92 -6.84 -7.04 -12.88
C GLY A 92 -8.09 -7.61 -12.21
N ALA A 93 -7.96 -8.79 -11.61
CA ALA A 93 -8.99 -9.40 -10.77
C ALA A 93 -8.74 -9.04 -9.31
N ILE A 94 -9.73 -8.45 -8.64
CA ILE A 94 -9.66 -8.20 -7.19
C ILE A 94 -9.88 -9.53 -6.48
N ASP A 95 -8.84 -10.02 -5.82
CA ASP A 95 -8.91 -11.24 -5.01
C ASP A 95 -9.67 -10.98 -3.71
N LYS A 96 -9.29 -9.92 -2.98
CA LYS A 96 -10.02 -9.47 -1.78
C LYS A 96 -9.64 -8.07 -1.32
N PHE A 97 -10.53 -7.50 -0.52
CA PHE A 97 -10.28 -6.34 0.33
C PHE A 97 -9.95 -6.79 1.77
N MET A 98 -8.96 -6.14 2.40
CA MET A 98 -8.51 -6.45 3.76
C MET A 98 -8.51 -5.17 4.61
N GLY A 99 -9.69 -4.59 4.81
CA GLY A 99 -9.83 -3.25 5.37
C GLY A 99 -9.56 -2.19 4.30
N ASP A 100 -8.47 -1.45 4.46
CA ASP A 100 -7.96 -0.46 3.51
C ASP A 100 -7.00 -1.02 2.46
N ALA A 101 -6.56 -2.27 2.66
CA ALA A 101 -5.70 -2.97 1.72
C ALA A 101 -6.50 -3.65 0.58
N ILE A 102 -5.91 -3.68 -0.61
CA ILE A 102 -6.45 -4.32 -1.82
C ILE A 102 -5.44 -5.32 -2.34
N MET A 103 -5.88 -6.56 -2.61
CA MET A 103 -5.09 -7.57 -3.30
C MET A 103 -5.66 -7.82 -4.69
N VAL A 104 -4.80 -7.70 -5.70
CA VAL A 104 -5.14 -7.79 -7.11
C VAL A 104 -4.26 -8.81 -7.80
N LEU A 105 -4.86 -9.59 -8.69
CA LEU A 105 -4.21 -10.61 -9.49
C LEU A 105 -4.27 -10.23 -10.97
N PHE A 106 -3.15 -10.39 -11.65
CA PHE A 106 -3.05 -10.39 -13.10
C PHE A 106 -2.52 -11.76 -13.53
N GLY A 107 -3.16 -12.40 -14.50
CA GLY A 107 -2.89 -13.79 -14.86
C GLY A 107 -3.83 -14.84 -14.24
N ALA A 108 -4.82 -14.40 -13.44
CA ALA A 108 -5.83 -15.26 -12.82
C ALA A 108 -7.13 -14.46 -12.51
N PRO A 109 -8.33 -15.05 -12.65
CA PRO A 109 -8.61 -16.39 -13.17
C PRO A 109 -8.33 -16.51 -14.67
N ASP A 110 -8.31 -15.40 -15.40
CA ASP A 110 -7.94 -15.33 -16.80
C ASP A 110 -6.58 -14.65 -16.96
N ALA A 111 -5.78 -15.14 -17.91
CA ALA A 111 -4.53 -14.52 -18.29
C ALA A 111 -4.72 -13.61 -19.50
N LEU A 112 -4.13 -12.42 -19.44
CA LEU A 112 -4.09 -11.49 -20.56
C LEU A 112 -2.71 -11.52 -21.21
N GLN A 113 -2.61 -11.01 -22.44
CA GLN A 113 -1.38 -11.10 -23.24
C GLN A 113 -0.18 -10.38 -22.60
N ASP A 114 -0.40 -9.37 -21.76
CA ASP A 114 0.64 -8.54 -21.14
C ASP A 114 0.34 -8.22 -19.65
N ASP A 115 0.01 -9.25 -18.85
CA ASP A 115 -0.35 -9.09 -17.41
C ASP A 115 0.61 -8.21 -16.59
N ILE A 116 1.93 -8.33 -16.84
CA ILE A 116 2.94 -7.52 -16.15
C ILE A 116 2.84 -6.05 -16.53
N VAL A 117 2.59 -5.75 -17.81
CA VAL A 117 2.40 -4.36 -18.28
C VAL A 117 1.16 -3.78 -17.64
N SER A 118 0.05 -4.54 -17.63
CA SER A 118 -1.20 -4.13 -16.98
C SER A 118 -1.02 -3.87 -15.49
N ALA A 119 -0.33 -4.75 -14.76
CA ALA A 119 -0.09 -4.57 -13.33
C ALA A 119 0.73 -3.30 -13.02
N ILE A 120 1.78 -3.05 -13.80
CA ILE A 120 2.66 -1.89 -13.64
C ILE A 120 1.93 -0.59 -13.96
N ALA A 121 1.17 -0.56 -15.07
CA ALA A 121 0.38 0.61 -15.45
C ALA A 121 -0.75 0.88 -14.45
N CYS A 122 -1.45 -0.17 -14.01
CA CYS A 122 -2.47 -0.10 -12.97
C CYS A 122 -1.92 0.51 -11.68
N ALA A 123 -0.76 0.04 -11.20
CA ALA A 123 -0.15 0.58 -9.98
C ALA A 123 0.17 2.07 -10.09
N ILE A 124 0.68 2.53 -11.24
CA ILE A 124 0.97 3.95 -11.47
C ILE A 124 -0.33 4.75 -11.52
N GLU A 125 -1.36 4.29 -12.23
CA GLU A 125 -2.65 4.99 -12.30
C GLU A 125 -3.36 5.05 -10.94
N MET A 126 -3.29 4.00 -10.13
CA MET A 126 -3.78 4.01 -8.76
C MET A 126 -3.08 5.10 -7.94
N GLN A 127 -1.75 5.24 -8.07
CA GLN A 127 -1.01 6.32 -7.39
C GLN A 127 -1.38 7.72 -7.91
N ILE A 128 -1.65 7.87 -9.21
CA ILE A 128 -2.12 9.15 -9.80
C ILE A 128 -3.51 9.51 -9.24
N ALA A 129 -4.44 8.55 -9.19
CA ALA A 129 -5.80 8.77 -8.72
C ALA A 129 -5.89 9.22 -7.25
N MET A 130 -4.84 8.99 -6.45
CA MET A 130 -4.76 9.55 -5.10
C MET A 130 -4.79 11.09 -5.06
N ASP A 131 -4.46 11.79 -6.16
CA ASP A 131 -4.61 13.25 -6.24
C ASP A 131 -6.07 13.68 -6.16
N GLU A 132 -6.93 13.01 -6.91
CA GLU A 132 -8.38 13.25 -6.94
C GLU A 132 -8.98 12.93 -5.57
N ILE A 133 -8.63 11.76 -5.01
CA ILE A 133 -9.10 11.32 -3.69
C ILE A 133 -8.67 12.31 -2.60
N ASN A 134 -7.44 12.81 -2.66
CA ASN A 134 -6.95 13.78 -1.68
C ASN A 134 -7.55 15.17 -1.86
N ALA A 135 -7.94 15.56 -3.08
CA ALA A 135 -8.69 16.78 -3.30
C ALA A 135 -10.08 16.69 -2.64
N ASP A 136 -10.76 15.56 -2.81
CA ASP A 136 -12.07 15.30 -2.20
C ASP A 136 -11.96 15.21 -0.67
N ASN A 137 -10.94 14.53 -0.14
CA ASN A 137 -10.71 14.44 1.30
C ASN A 137 -10.52 15.84 1.91
N ARG A 138 -9.74 16.71 1.27
CA ARG A 138 -9.58 18.11 1.72
C ARG A 138 -10.90 18.88 1.71
N ALA A 139 -11.74 18.68 0.69
CA ALA A 139 -13.06 19.30 0.62
C ALA A 139 -13.98 18.88 1.79
N HIS A 140 -13.74 17.70 2.36
CA HIS A 140 -14.47 17.16 3.52
C HIS A 140 -13.70 17.36 4.84
N GLY A 141 -12.65 18.19 4.87
CA GLY A 141 -11.88 18.48 6.08
C GLY A 141 -11.00 17.33 6.59
N MET A 142 -10.70 16.35 5.75
CA MET A 142 -9.82 15.21 6.07
C MET A 142 -8.39 15.48 5.61
N ALA A 143 -7.43 14.90 6.34
CA ALA A 143 -6.02 14.89 5.96
C ALA A 143 -5.81 14.09 4.65
N PRO A 144 -4.77 14.41 3.86
CA PRO A 144 -4.44 13.63 2.68
C PRO A 144 -4.04 12.19 3.08
N TRP A 145 -4.53 11.23 2.30
CA TRP A 145 -4.18 9.83 2.39
C TRP A 145 -3.03 9.51 1.45
N PHE A 146 -2.21 8.55 1.86
CA PHE A 146 -1.12 8.06 1.06
C PHE A 146 -1.25 6.56 0.92
N MET A 147 -0.88 6.03 -0.23
CA MET A 147 -0.93 4.61 -0.52
C MET A 147 0.49 4.13 -0.81
N GLY A 148 0.83 2.93 -0.35
CA GLY A 148 2.00 2.21 -0.85
C GLY A 148 1.56 0.94 -1.58
N ILE A 149 2.33 0.55 -2.59
CA ILE A 149 2.04 -0.61 -3.43
C ILE A 149 3.26 -1.53 -3.47
N GLY A 150 3.04 -2.82 -3.32
CA GLY A 150 4.03 -3.87 -3.60
C GLY A 150 3.57 -4.77 -4.74
N ILE A 151 4.48 -5.09 -5.67
CA ILE A 151 4.21 -5.97 -6.81
C ILE A 151 5.20 -7.13 -6.83
N ASN A 152 4.68 -8.35 -6.96
CA ASN A 152 5.49 -9.56 -7.11
C ASN A 152 4.94 -10.46 -8.22
N THR A 153 5.84 -11.01 -9.05
CA THR A 153 5.49 -12.00 -10.07
C THR A 153 6.08 -13.36 -9.69
N GLY A 154 5.27 -14.40 -9.70
CA GLY A 154 5.74 -15.76 -9.39
C GLY A 154 4.68 -16.83 -9.56
N GLU A 155 5.11 -18.08 -9.39
CA GLU A 155 4.21 -19.23 -9.43
C GLU A 155 3.44 -19.37 -8.12
N VAL A 156 2.12 -19.51 -8.22
CA VAL A 156 1.18 -19.74 -7.13
C VAL A 156 0.28 -20.92 -7.47
N VAL A 157 -0.38 -21.46 -6.45
CA VAL A 157 -1.54 -22.34 -6.68
C VAL A 157 -2.77 -21.47 -6.71
N ALA A 158 -3.48 -21.46 -7.83
CA ALA A 158 -4.72 -20.72 -8.02
C ALA A 158 -5.91 -21.69 -8.07
N GLY A 159 -7.04 -21.32 -7.50
CA GLY A 159 -8.24 -22.15 -7.59
C GLY A 159 -9.31 -21.76 -6.58
N GLN A 160 -10.44 -22.46 -6.66
CA GLN A 160 -11.55 -22.24 -5.74
C GLN A 160 -11.24 -22.92 -4.39
N LEU A 161 -10.97 -22.10 -3.36
CA LEU A 161 -10.70 -22.56 -2.01
C LEU A 161 -11.88 -22.25 -1.08
N GLY A 162 -12.29 -23.27 -0.32
CA GLY A 162 -13.29 -23.10 0.72
C GLY A 162 -14.09 -24.37 0.99
N SER A 163 -15.23 -24.17 1.66
CA SER A 163 -16.20 -25.23 1.91
C SER A 163 -17.27 -25.25 0.81
N ARG A 164 -18.15 -26.26 0.83
CA ARG A 164 -19.30 -26.31 -0.09
C ARG A 164 -20.27 -25.13 0.04
N LEU A 165 -20.26 -24.43 1.18
CA LEU A 165 -21.18 -23.32 1.48
C LEU A 165 -20.54 -21.95 1.24
N HIS A 166 -19.22 -21.88 1.23
CA HIS A 166 -18.45 -20.65 1.01
C HIS A 166 -17.13 -21.04 0.35
N SER A 167 -16.95 -20.64 -0.91
CA SER A 167 -15.75 -20.90 -1.69
C SER A 167 -15.43 -19.69 -2.54
N GLU A 168 -14.17 -19.26 -2.50
CA GLU A 168 -13.66 -18.11 -3.24
C GLU A 168 -12.55 -18.56 -4.18
N TYR A 169 -12.50 -18.01 -5.40
CA TYR A 169 -11.33 -18.16 -6.23
C TYR A 169 -10.21 -17.31 -5.65
N THR A 170 -9.06 -17.92 -5.34
CA THR A 170 -7.94 -17.21 -4.72
C THR A 170 -6.61 -17.89 -5.03
N VAL A 171 -5.52 -17.25 -4.64
CA VAL A 171 -4.16 -17.78 -4.82
C VAL A 171 -3.50 -18.04 -3.48
N ILE A 172 -2.72 -19.12 -3.40
CA ILE A 172 -1.89 -19.46 -2.23
C ILE A 172 -0.45 -19.74 -2.65
N GLY A 173 0.48 -19.44 -1.76
CA GLY A 173 1.90 -19.76 -1.94
C GLY A 173 2.83 -18.70 -1.36
N ASP A 174 4.12 -19.02 -1.35
CA ASP A 174 5.14 -18.13 -0.81
C ASP A 174 5.25 -16.80 -1.54
N GLN A 175 4.84 -16.76 -2.81
CA GLN A 175 4.83 -15.56 -3.64
C GLN A 175 3.78 -14.53 -3.19
N VAL A 176 2.65 -14.98 -2.64
CA VAL A 176 1.64 -14.09 -2.02
C VAL A 176 2.23 -13.43 -0.77
N ASN A 177 2.89 -14.23 0.06
CA ASN A 177 3.57 -13.73 1.26
C ASN A 177 4.72 -12.77 0.93
N LEU A 178 5.43 -12.99 -0.18
CA LEU A 178 6.48 -12.08 -0.65
C LEU A 178 5.89 -10.74 -1.13
N ALA A 179 4.78 -10.78 -1.87
CA ALA A 179 4.08 -9.57 -2.31
C ALA A 179 3.66 -8.69 -1.12
N SER A 180 3.04 -9.30 -0.09
CA SER A 180 2.68 -8.61 1.16
C SER A 180 3.91 -8.05 1.89
N ARG A 181 5.04 -8.79 1.92
CA ARG A 181 6.28 -8.25 2.49
C ARG A 181 6.77 -7.03 1.72
N ILE A 182 6.79 -7.07 0.40
CA ILE A 182 7.26 -5.94 -0.43
C ILE A 182 6.37 -4.70 -0.21
N GLU A 183 5.05 -4.88 -0.21
CA GLU A 183 4.09 -3.81 0.08
C GLU A 183 4.35 -3.19 1.47
N ALA A 184 4.54 -4.01 2.51
CA ALA A 184 4.78 -3.50 3.86
C ALA A 184 6.03 -2.59 3.98
N HIS A 185 6.96 -2.70 3.02
CA HIS A 185 8.16 -1.89 2.93
C HIS A 185 7.98 -0.63 2.07
N SER A 186 6.95 -0.54 1.23
CA SER A 186 6.72 0.69 0.47
C SER A 186 6.30 1.84 1.37
N LEU A 187 6.75 3.04 0.99
CA LEU A 187 6.44 4.28 1.69
C LEU A 187 5.27 5.00 1.04
N ARG A 188 5.02 6.24 1.45
CA ARG A 188 3.94 7.09 0.94
C ARG A 188 4.14 7.35 -0.55
N GLY A 189 3.21 6.89 -1.37
CA GLY A 189 3.27 7.08 -2.82
C GLY A 189 4.23 6.14 -3.56
N GLN A 190 4.91 5.25 -2.85
CA GLN A 190 5.86 4.35 -3.48
C GLN A 190 5.18 3.13 -4.09
N ILE A 191 5.79 2.65 -5.16
CA ILE A 191 5.49 1.35 -5.77
C ILE A 191 6.79 0.55 -5.75
N LEU A 192 6.83 -0.54 -5.01
CA LEU A 192 7.99 -1.43 -4.92
C LEU A 192 7.76 -2.71 -5.71
N LEU A 193 8.73 -3.09 -6.50
CA LEU A 193 8.74 -4.32 -7.30
C LEU A 193 9.67 -5.35 -6.66
N SER A 194 9.26 -6.61 -6.67
CA SER A 194 10.19 -7.73 -6.46
C SER A 194 11.25 -7.78 -7.55
N GLU A 195 12.37 -8.44 -7.27
CA GLU A 195 13.39 -8.72 -8.28
C GLU A 195 12.83 -9.51 -9.48
N SER A 196 11.93 -10.47 -9.26
CA SER A 196 11.30 -11.23 -10.36
C SER A 196 10.43 -10.36 -11.26
N THR A 197 9.69 -9.40 -10.69
CA THR A 197 8.87 -8.45 -11.45
C THR A 197 9.75 -7.49 -12.22
N TRP A 198 10.76 -6.92 -11.56
CA TRP A 198 11.72 -6.02 -12.18
C TRP A 198 12.45 -6.68 -13.36
N GLN A 199 12.95 -7.91 -13.21
CA GLN A 199 13.66 -8.62 -14.28
C GLN A 199 12.82 -8.78 -15.56
N GLN A 200 11.51 -8.98 -15.41
CA GLN A 200 10.58 -9.12 -16.54
C GLN A 200 10.18 -7.77 -17.15
N ALA A 201 10.26 -6.70 -16.37
CA ALA A 201 9.79 -5.38 -16.77
C ALA A 201 10.90 -4.38 -17.14
N GLN A 202 12.15 -4.63 -16.75
CA GLN A 202 13.31 -3.71 -16.86
C GLN A 202 13.54 -3.14 -18.26
N GLY A 203 13.06 -3.82 -19.32
CA GLY A 203 13.14 -3.34 -20.69
C GLY A 203 12.19 -2.17 -21.03
N PHE A 204 11.21 -1.88 -20.17
CA PHE A 204 10.21 -0.83 -20.42
C PHE A 204 9.84 0.00 -19.19
N ILE A 205 10.53 -0.15 -18.07
CA ILE A 205 10.31 0.65 -16.86
C ILE A 205 11.55 1.47 -16.47
N GLU A 206 11.31 2.55 -15.74
CA GLU A 206 12.34 3.33 -15.05
C GLU A 206 12.22 3.04 -13.54
N THR A 207 13.35 2.72 -12.89
CA THR A 207 13.39 2.43 -11.45
C THR A 207 14.38 3.29 -10.69
N GLY A 208 14.11 3.51 -9.41
CA GLY A 208 15.02 4.14 -8.47
C GLY A 208 16.13 3.21 -7.96
N ASP A 209 16.79 3.63 -6.89
CA ASP A 209 17.84 2.85 -6.21
C ASP A 209 17.27 1.54 -5.63
N VAL A 210 18.11 0.50 -5.62
CA VAL A 210 17.74 -0.82 -5.06
C VAL A 210 17.68 -0.73 -3.54
N ASN A 211 16.58 -1.19 -2.96
CA ASN A 211 16.42 -1.37 -1.52
C ASN A 211 16.63 -2.84 -1.17
N GLU A 212 17.65 -3.14 -0.37
CA GLU A 212 17.94 -4.50 0.11
C GLU A 212 17.57 -4.64 1.59
N VAL A 213 16.79 -5.66 1.93
CA VAL A 213 16.41 -5.95 3.33
C VAL A 213 16.77 -7.38 3.70
N SER A 214 17.59 -7.49 4.75
CA SER A 214 17.98 -8.76 5.34
C SER A 214 17.06 -9.09 6.51
N VAL A 215 16.27 -10.16 6.40
CA VAL A 215 15.35 -10.60 7.45
C VAL A 215 16.07 -11.51 8.46
N LYS A 216 15.90 -11.23 9.76
CA LYS A 216 16.49 -12.04 10.84
C LYS A 216 15.94 -13.47 10.80
N GLY A 217 16.81 -14.46 10.59
CA GLY A 217 16.47 -15.89 10.66
C GLY A 217 16.10 -16.56 9.34
N LYS A 218 16.23 -15.87 8.19
CA LYS A 218 16.14 -16.46 6.84
C LYS A 218 17.42 -16.16 6.05
N ARG A 219 17.77 -17.03 5.09
CA ARG A 219 18.98 -16.88 4.24
C ARG A 219 18.81 -15.87 3.11
N ASP A 220 17.59 -15.44 2.81
CA ASP A 220 17.31 -14.68 1.59
C ASP A 220 17.13 -13.19 1.88
N THR A 221 18.05 -12.38 1.35
CA THR A 221 17.92 -10.93 1.23
C THR A 221 16.82 -10.63 0.21
N VAL A 222 15.84 -9.80 0.58
CA VAL A 222 14.79 -9.36 -0.35
C VAL A 222 15.25 -8.06 -1.02
N ARG A 223 15.40 -8.12 -2.34
CA ARG A 223 15.68 -6.95 -3.19
C ARG A 223 14.39 -6.35 -3.71
N MET A 224 14.27 -5.04 -3.56
CA MET A 224 13.11 -4.27 -3.98
C MET A 224 13.55 -3.10 -4.86
N TYR A 225 12.78 -2.84 -5.91
CA TYR A 225 13.05 -1.79 -6.89
C TYR A 225 11.89 -0.81 -6.90
N GLU A 226 12.17 0.47 -6.67
CA GLU A 226 11.13 1.51 -6.73
C GLU A 226 10.76 1.79 -8.18
N LEU A 227 9.51 1.56 -8.56
CA LEU A 227 8.98 1.89 -9.89
C LEU A 227 8.73 3.40 -9.98
N GLN A 228 9.36 4.06 -10.96
CA GLN A 228 9.23 5.50 -11.20
C GLN A 228 8.41 5.81 -12.44
N ALA A 229 8.54 5.01 -13.50
CA ALA A 229 7.77 5.16 -14.73
C ALA A 229 7.69 3.85 -15.52
N THR A 230 6.74 3.78 -16.45
CA THR A 230 6.67 2.75 -17.50
C THR A 230 6.53 3.43 -18.86
N GLN A 231 7.06 2.80 -19.91
CA GLN A 231 6.88 3.20 -21.31
C GLN A 231 5.77 2.39 -22.00
N ARG A 232 5.25 1.34 -21.35
CA ARG A 232 4.18 0.48 -21.88
C ARG A 232 2.93 0.52 -20.98
N PRO A 233 1.71 0.49 -21.58
CA PRO A 233 1.46 0.54 -23.03
C PRO A 233 1.74 1.93 -23.64
N HIS A 234 1.79 2.96 -22.82
CA HIS A 234 2.32 4.29 -23.12
C HIS A 234 3.05 4.82 -21.89
N ARG A 235 3.68 5.99 -22.03
CA ARG A 235 4.40 6.58 -20.91
C ARG A 235 3.44 6.92 -19.76
N LEU A 236 3.73 6.39 -18.58
CA LEU A 236 3.09 6.72 -17.32
C LEU A 236 4.19 6.95 -16.29
N VAL A 237 4.03 7.97 -15.44
CA VAL A 237 5.03 8.34 -14.42
C VAL A 237 4.35 8.32 -13.06
N ALA A 238 4.93 7.58 -12.12
CA ALA A 238 4.45 7.58 -10.75
C ALA A 238 4.60 9.00 -10.16
N PRO A 239 3.54 9.57 -9.58
CA PRO A 239 3.64 10.88 -8.96
C PRO A 239 4.62 10.80 -7.79
N LYS A 240 5.60 11.69 -7.76
CA LYS A 240 6.46 11.85 -6.61
C LYS A 240 5.64 12.50 -5.50
N ARG A 241 5.06 11.67 -4.63
CA ARG A 241 4.55 12.13 -3.33
C ARG A 241 5.81 12.52 -2.56
N GLU A 242 5.92 13.81 -2.20
CA GLU A 242 7.11 14.38 -1.53
C GLU A 242 7.72 13.37 -0.55
N ILE A 243 9.03 13.09 -0.63
CA ILE A 243 10.05 13.98 -0.04
C ILE A 243 11.29 14.09 -0.92
N ARG A 244 11.67 15.32 -1.31
CA ARG A 244 13.09 15.71 -1.57
C ARG A 244 13.39 17.20 -1.75
N ASN A 245 12.41 18.12 -1.61
CA ASN A 245 12.68 19.57 -1.65
C ASN A 245 12.14 20.34 -0.42
N SER A 246 11.64 19.64 0.61
CA SER A 246 11.38 20.33 1.88
C SER A 246 12.73 20.75 2.47
N PRO A 247 12.84 21.99 2.97
CA PRO A 247 14.03 22.41 3.69
C PRO A 247 14.32 21.40 4.80
N ARG A 248 15.58 21.04 4.95
CA ARG A 248 16.03 20.26 6.09
C ARG A 248 16.86 21.15 6.98
N VAL A 249 16.60 21.07 8.27
CA VAL A 249 17.27 21.87 9.28
C VAL A 249 18.01 20.95 10.22
N GLU A 250 19.27 21.29 10.50
CA GLU A 250 20.04 20.62 11.52
C GLU A 250 19.45 20.94 12.89
N VAL A 251 19.23 19.89 13.68
CA VAL A 251 18.69 19.97 15.04
C VAL A 251 19.49 19.04 15.95
N ASP A 252 19.43 19.28 17.26
CA ASP A 252 19.98 18.35 18.25
C ASP A 252 18.91 18.17 19.35
N MET A 253 17.97 17.27 19.09
CA MET A 253 16.80 17.08 19.95
C MET A 253 16.71 15.63 20.44
N PRO A 254 16.57 15.40 21.76
CA PRO A 254 16.37 14.06 22.27
C PRO A 254 15.06 13.47 21.75
N LEU A 255 15.10 12.20 21.36
CA LEU A 255 13.96 11.43 20.87
C LEU A 255 13.75 10.20 21.73
N VAL A 256 12.53 10.05 22.26
CA VAL A 256 12.07 8.79 22.83
C VAL A 256 11.06 8.17 21.88
N PHE A 257 11.34 6.94 21.44
CA PHE A 257 10.52 6.23 20.46
C PHE A 257 10.28 4.78 20.87
N ARG A 258 9.30 4.14 20.26
CA ARG A 258 8.94 2.72 20.45
C ARG A 258 8.92 2.04 19.10
N ARG A 259 9.37 0.79 19.02
CA ARG A 259 9.21 -0.04 17.81
C ARG A 259 7.80 -0.59 17.73
N LEU A 260 7.27 -0.67 16.53
CA LEU A 260 6.05 -1.41 16.23
C LEU A 260 6.39 -2.80 15.72
N LYS A 261 5.48 -3.76 15.95
CA LYS A 261 5.48 -5.07 15.30
C LYS A 261 4.11 -5.27 14.67
N GLY A 262 4.03 -5.06 13.35
CA GLY A 262 2.73 -4.94 12.68
C GLY A 262 1.94 -3.77 13.26
N LYS A 263 0.66 -3.99 13.61
CA LYS A 263 -0.23 -2.96 14.18
C LYS A 263 -0.05 -2.74 15.70
N ALA A 264 0.84 -3.46 16.37
CA ALA A 264 1.04 -3.36 17.82
C ALA A 264 2.24 -2.47 18.19
N VAL A 265 2.01 -1.48 19.06
CA VAL A 265 3.06 -0.61 19.61
C VAL A 265 3.76 -1.33 20.76
N GLY A 266 5.08 -1.48 20.68
CA GLY A 266 5.89 -2.08 21.74
C GLY A 266 5.89 -1.24 23.02
N THR A 267 5.96 -1.88 24.17
CA THR A 267 6.00 -1.19 25.48
C THR A 267 7.37 -0.64 25.84
N ARG A 268 8.43 -1.13 25.21
CA ARG A 268 9.81 -0.70 25.47
C ARG A 268 10.09 0.65 24.79
N GLN A 269 10.37 1.67 25.61
CA GLN A 269 10.90 2.94 25.15
C GLN A 269 12.38 2.80 24.80
N LEU A 270 12.76 3.44 23.70
CA LEU A 270 14.10 3.49 23.13
C LEU A 270 14.49 4.95 22.98
N GLU A 271 15.79 5.23 23.10
CA GLU A 271 16.31 6.59 23.06
C GLU A 271 17.12 6.81 21.78
N GLY A 272 17.05 8.03 21.27
CA GLY A 272 17.86 8.51 20.16
C GLY A 272 17.94 10.03 20.18
N CYS A 273 18.55 10.59 19.16
CA CYS A 273 18.60 12.03 18.92
C CYS A 273 18.19 12.31 17.46
N ILE A 274 17.33 13.30 17.28
CA ILE A 274 17.03 13.87 15.97
C ILE A 274 18.19 14.80 15.62
N THR A 275 18.91 14.49 14.55
CA THR A 275 20.03 15.31 14.07
C THR A 275 19.63 16.23 12.92
N ASP A 276 18.53 15.91 12.26
CA ASP A 276 18.03 16.64 11.10
C ASP A 276 16.52 16.43 10.98
N LEU A 277 15.78 17.48 10.65
CA LEU A 277 14.31 17.47 10.55
C LEU A 277 13.84 18.14 9.26
N SER A 278 12.80 17.57 8.67
CA SER A 278 12.08 18.10 7.50
C SER A 278 10.57 17.95 7.70
N TYR A 279 9.75 18.47 6.79
CA TYR A 279 8.28 18.38 6.90
C TYR A 279 7.75 16.94 6.99
N GLY A 280 8.39 15.99 6.31
CA GLY A 280 7.90 14.63 6.15
C GLY A 280 8.76 13.55 6.80
N GLY A 281 9.86 13.93 7.44
CA GLY A 281 10.78 12.94 8.00
C GLY A 281 11.96 13.58 8.71
N MET A 282 12.80 12.74 9.28
CA MET A 282 13.93 13.17 10.10
C MET A 282 15.09 12.19 9.98
N PHE A 283 16.26 12.59 10.47
CA PHE A 283 17.37 11.69 10.69
C PHE A 283 17.52 11.45 12.19
N VAL A 284 17.46 10.19 12.59
CA VAL A 284 17.61 9.75 13.98
C VAL A 284 18.95 9.06 14.15
N ARG A 285 19.74 9.49 15.13
CA ARG A 285 20.91 8.76 15.61
C ARG A 285 20.55 8.02 16.90
N SER A 286 20.90 6.74 17.00
CA SER A 286 20.66 5.95 18.21
C SER A 286 21.68 4.82 18.35
N ALA A 287 22.00 4.45 19.60
CA ALA A 287 22.76 3.24 19.92
C ALA A 287 21.94 1.95 19.76
N VAL A 288 20.61 2.06 19.59
CA VAL A 288 19.73 0.91 19.45
C VAL A 288 19.69 0.44 18.01
N ALA A 289 20.07 -0.81 17.75
CA ALA A 289 19.99 -1.42 16.44
C ALA A 289 18.54 -1.64 15.97
N LEU A 290 18.09 -0.79 15.04
CA LEU A 290 16.92 -0.97 14.18
C LEU A 290 17.29 -1.58 12.83
N GLN A 291 16.29 -2.09 12.13
CA GLN A 291 16.39 -2.60 10.77
C GLN A 291 15.77 -1.61 9.79
N ALA A 292 16.22 -1.65 8.54
CA ALA A 292 15.51 -0.97 7.47
C ALA A 292 14.04 -1.42 7.48
N PHE A 293 13.14 -0.46 7.32
CA PHE A 293 11.68 -0.61 7.28
C PHE A 293 11.01 -0.99 8.61
N ASP A 294 11.74 -0.95 9.73
CA ASP A 294 11.11 -0.95 11.05
C ASP A 294 10.16 0.24 11.19
N ASP A 295 8.92 -0.01 11.62
CA ASP A 295 7.99 1.02 12.03
C ASP A 295 8.31 1.48 13.47
N ILE A 296 8.34 2.79 13.68
CA ILE A 296 8.54 3.42 14.98
C ILE A 296 7.41 4.42 15.26
N CYS A 297 7.06 4.58 16.53
CA CYS A 297 6.17 5.64 17.00
C CYS A 297 6.89 6.45 18.08
N PHE A 298 6.73 7.76 18.03
CA PHE A 298 7.28 8.70 18.99
C PHE A 298 6.30 9.85 19.21
N ALA A 299 6.50 10.56 20.31
CA ALA A 299 5.76 11.79 20.56
C ALA A 299 6.70 12.97 20.45
N LEU A 300 6.29 14.01 19.74
CA LEU A 300 7.07 15.23 19.55
C LEU A 300 6.28 16.42 20.05
N SER A 301 6.94 17.33 20.79
CA SER A 301 6.42 18.66 21.06
C SER A 301 7.34 19.68 20.40
N LEU A 302 6.79 20.47 19.48
CA LEU A 302 7.51 21.50 18.73
C LEU A 302 7.08 22.93 19.08
N SER A 303 6.13 23.08 20.00
CA SER A 303 5.71 24.38 20.48
C SER A 303 6.46 24.76 21.75
N MET A 304 7.00 25.99 21.80
CA MET A 304 7.59 26.55 23.03
C MET A 304 6.55 26.74 24.15
N MET A 305 5.24 26.79 23.83
CA MET A 305 4.16 27.09 24.79
C MET A 305 3.09 26.00 24.94
N GLY A 306 3.10 24.93 24.13
CA GLY A 306 2.08 23.87 24.14
C GLY A 306 2.58 22.57 24.76
N ARG A 307 1.75 21.97 25.63
CA ARG A 307 1.98 20.68 26.30
C ARG A 307 1.40 19.48 25.53
N GLU A 308 0.88 19.69 24.32
CA GLU A 308 0.25 18.63 23.55
C GLU A 308 1.32 17.83 22.79
N LEU A 309 1.63 16.67 23.33
CA LEU A 309 2.41 15.63 22.66
C LEU A 309 1.52 14.96 21.62
N THR A 310 1.92 15.02 20.35
CA THR A 310 1.23 14.31 19.27
C THR A 310 2.02 13.06 18.92
N GLU A 311 1.33 11.91 18.82
CA GLU A 311 1.97 10.67 18.36
C GLU A 311 2.19 10.73 16.85
N ILE A 312 3.42 10.45 16.45
CA ILE A 312 3.86 10.41 15.06
C ILE A 312 4.37 9.00 14.80
N TYR A 313 3.87 8.40 13.73
CA TYR A 313 4.33 7.12 13.24
C TYR A 313 5.29 7.37 12.09
N ALA A 314 6.39 6.62 12.06
CA ALA A 314 7.40 6.73 11.03
C ALA A 314 7.97 5.37 10.66
N LYS A 315 8.53 5.27 9.45
CA LYS A 315 9.23 4.09 8.97
C LYS A 315 10.71 4.40 8.79
N VAL A 316 11.57 3.52 9.30
CA VAL A 316 13.01 3.57 9.05
C VAL A 316 13.26 3.25 7.58
N LEU A 317 13.93 4.12 6.83
CA LEU A 317 14.15 3.90 5.39
C LEU A 317 15.32 2.93 5.16
N ARG A 318 16.40 3.12 5.91
CA ARG A 318 17.64 2.34 5.83
C ARG A 318 18.46 2.51 7.10
N VAL A 319 19.50 1.69 7.24
CA VAL A 319 20.47 1.79 8.34
C VAL A 319 21.78 2.38 7.79
N VAL A 320 22.24 3.47 8.41
CA VAL A 320 23.48 4.18 8.06
C VAL A 320 24.46 4.04 9.23
N PRO A 321 25.54 3.25 9.12
CA PRO A 321 26.54 3.15 10.18
C PRO A 321 27.14 4.52 10.52
N GLN A 322 27.29 4.83 11.81
CA GLN A 322 27.90 6.10 12.26
C GLN A 322 29.35 5.88 12.73
N PRO A 323 30.23 6.89 12.60
CA PRO A 323 31.63 6.79 13.02
C PRO A 323 31.83 6.52 14.53
N ASP A 324 30.87 6.88 15.36
CA ASP A 324 30.89 6.75 16.82
C ASP A 324 30.38 5.38 17.32
N GLY A 325 30.14 4.43 16.42
CA GLY A 325 29.58 3.12 16.74
C GLY A 325 28.07 3.11 16.96
N GLN A 326 27.39 4.24 16.79
CA GLN A 326 25.93 4.31 16.74
C GLN A 326 25.41 4.02 15.33
N PHE A 327 24.08 4.07 15.19
CA PHE A 327 23.39 3.90 13.93
C PHE A 327 22.59 5.16 13.59
N GLY A 328 22.57 5.50 12.31
CA GLY A 328 21.80 6.57 11.73
C GLY A 328 20.62 6.02 10.95
N TYR A 329 19.46 6.64 11.13
CA TYR A 329 18.19 6.22 10.58
C TYR A 329 17.52 7.41 9.92
N PRO A 330 17.61 7.53 8.58
CA PRO A 330 16.63 8.32 7.84
C PRO A 330 15.27 7.68 8.09
N VAL A 331 14.33 8.45 8.62
CA VAL A 331 12.96 8.01 8.87
C VAL A 331 11.98 8.91 8.15
N GLU A 332 10.90 8.33 7.67
CA GLU A 332 9.80 9.05 7.03
C GLU A 332 8.53 8.91 7.85
N PHE A 333 7.81 10.00 8.07
CA PHE A 333 6.55 10.01 8.79
C PHE A 333 5.49 9.29 7.95
N THR A 334 4.92 8.22 8.48
CA THR A 334 3.89 7.39 7.85
C THR A 334 2.49 7.79 8.29
N ALA A 335 2.32 8.30 9.52
CA ALA A 335 1.07 8.87 10.01
C ALA A 335 1.35 10.03 10.97
N ILE A 336 0.65 11.15 10.76
CA ILE A 336 0.80 12.38 11.56
C ILE A 336 -0.51 13.19 11.47
N GLU A 337 -0.92 13.79 12.58
CA GLU A 337 -2.09 14.67 12.60
C GLU A 337 -1.81 15.98 11.85
N ALA A 338 -2.83 16.58 11.23
CA ALA A 338 -2.66 17.83 10.46
C ALA A 338 -2.04 18.98 11.29
N LYS A 339 -2.43 19.12 12.57
CA LYS A 339 -1.89 20.13 13.49
C LYS A 339 -0.40 19.89 13.79
N ALA A 340 0.00 18.64 13.99
CA ALA A 340 1.39 18.26 14.21
C ALA A 340 2.24 18.50 12.96
N GLN A 341 1.71 18.12 11.78
CA GLN A 341 2.37 18.37 10.50
C GLN A 341 2.58 19.87 10.25
N GLN A 342 1.58 20.69 10.54
CA GLN A 342 1.69 22.15 10.46
C GLN A 342 2.75 22.69 11.44
N SER A 343 2.79 22.17 12.67
CA SER A 343 3.80 22.57 13.68
C SER A 343 5.23 22.23 13.26
N ILE A 344 5.45 21.06 12.65
CA ILE A 344 6.74 20.67 12.07
C ILE A 344 7.12 21.65 10.96
N LYS A 345 6.17 21.97 10.08
CA LYS A 345 6.41 22.90 8.98
C LYS A 345 6.81 24.29 9.50
N GLU A 346 6.06 24.85 10.45
CA GLU A 346 6.35 26.16 11.06
C GLU A 346 7.71 26.18 11.76
N PHE A 347 8.05 25.11 12.48
CA PHE A 347 9.36 24.98 13.13
C PHE A 347 10.52 24.96 12.12
N VAL A 348 10.40 24.15 11.07
CA VAL A 348 11.41 24.06 10.01
C VAL A 348 11.53 25.39 9.27
N ASP A 349 10.41 26.01 8.90
CA ASP A 349 10.39 27.32 8.22
C ASP A 349 11.04 28.41 9.09
N GLY A 350 10.74 28.43 10.40
CA GLY A 350 11.33 29.38 11.34
C GLY A 350 12.85 29.27 11.44
N ILE A 351 13.40 28.06 11.47
CA ILE A 351 14.87 27.87 11.48
C ILE A 351 15.49 28.29 10.13
N VAL A 352 14.83 27.98 9.02
CA VAL A 352 15.31 28.39 7.68
C VAL A 352 15.32 29.91 7.53
N GLU A 353 14.31 30.61 8.03
CA GLU A 353 14.24 32.07 8.01
C GLU A 353 15.33 32.71 8.89
N LEU A 354 15.60 32.15 10.08
CA LEU A 354 16.69 32.59 10.96
C LEU A 354 18.09 32.33 10.37
N GLY A 355 18.22 31.34 9.49
CA GLY A 355 19.47 30.95 8.83
C GLY A 355 19.75 31.67 7.50
N ARG A 356 18.88 32.57 7.03
CA ARG A 356 19.14 33.39 5.85
C ARG A 356 19.96 34.64 6.24
N PRO A 357 21.11 34.90 5.58
CA PRO A 357 21.98 36.03 5.90
C PRO A 357 21.34 37.40 5.63
#